data_AF-A0A1V6KGC8-F1
#
_entry.id   AF-A0A1V6KGC8-F1
#
_cell.length_a   1.000
_cell.length_b   1.000
_cell.length_c   1.000
_cell.angle_alpha   90.00
_cell.angle_beta   90.00
_cell.angle_gamma   90.00
#
_symmetry.space_group_name_H-M   'P 1'
#
loop_
_entity.id
_entity.type
_entity.pdbx_description
1 polymer ?
#
loop_
_entity_poly.entity_id
_entity_poly.type
_entity_poly.pdbx_seq_one_letter_code
_entity_poly.pdbx_strand_id
1 'polypeptide(L)'
;MTLLSALASAGHAQDKDKAQKAFDAGVARIPELAARKPVFSFQENTSYETVNRALQSLTDASFKIKESVVDACAHCAFADQTVTFEEGELLRVVALALQCPLPPFIRPSPLPDAA
;
A
#
# COMPACT_ATOMS: atom_id res chain seq x y z
N MET A 1 -3.22 8.45 -4.93
CA MET A 1 -3.79 7.41 -5.82
C MET A 1 -2.69 6.60 -6.45
N THR A 2 -1.70 7.25 -7.06
CA THR A 2 -0.55 6.61 -7.73
C THR A 2 0.09 5.48 -6.92
N LEU A 3 0.39 5.69 -5.64
CA LEU A 3 1.02 4.66 -4.80
C LEU A 3 0.13 3.43 -4.61
N LEU A 4 -1.15 3.63 -4.30
CA LEU A 4 -2.11 2.53 -4.13
C LEU A 4 -2.30 1.75 -5.43
N SER A 5 -2.37 2.45 -6.58
CA SER A 5 -2.48 1.79 -7.88
C SER A 5 -1.22 1.00 -8.23
N ALA A 6 -0.04 1.55 -7.95
CA ALA A 6 1.24 0.88 -8.17
C ALA A 6 1.37 -0.40 -7.34
N LEU A 7 1.03 -0.32 -6.04
CA LEU A 7 1.04 -1.46 -5.13
C LEU A 7 0.06 -2.55 -5.58
N ALA A 8 -1.18 -2.18 -5.87
CA ALA A 8 -2.21 -3.11 -6.34
C ALA A 8 -1.83 -3.81 -7.64
N SER A 9 -1.26 -3.08 -8.61
CA SER A 9 -0.80 -3.65 -9.87
C SER A 9 0.45 -4.53 -9.71
N ALA A 10 1.37 -4.17 -8.81
CA ALA A 10 2.59 -4.96 -8.55
C ALA A 10 2.28 -6.29 -7.87
N GLY A 11 1.38 -6.30 -6.88
CA GLY A 11 0.97 -7.50 -6.15
C GLY A 11 0.11 -8.48 -6.97
N HIS A 12 -0.64 -7.95 -7.93
CA HIS A 12 -1.63 -8.72 -8.68
C HIS A 12 -1.50 -8.50 -10.20
N ALA A 13 -0.27 -8.61 -10.71
CA ALA A 13 0.05 -8.33 -12.13
C ALA A 13 -0.77 -9.16 -13.15
N GLN A 14 -1.27 -10.34 -12.74
CA GLN A 14 -2.06 -11.23 -13.60
C GLN A 14 -3.54 -11.32 -13.21
N ASP A 15 -3.95 -10.65 -12.14
CA ASP A 15 -5.32 -10.74 -11.58
C ASP A 15 -5.88 -9.34 -11.32
N LYS A 16 -6.56 -8.80 -12.33
CA LYS A 16 -7.13 -7.45 -12.30
C LYS A 16 -8.21 -7.28 -11.23
N ASP A 17 -8.95 -8.35 -10.91
CA ASP A 17 -10.01 -8.31 -9.90
C ASP A 17 -9.41 -8.25 -8.49
N LYS A 18 -8.33 -8.99 -8.23
CA LYS A 18 -7.57 -8.84 -6.98
C LYS A 18 -6.88 -7.48 -6.88
N ALA A 19 -6.29 -6.98 -7.97
CA ALA A 19 -5.70 -5.64 -8.02
C ALA A 19 -6.74 -4.56 -7.65
N GLN A 20 -7.95 -4.64 -8.21
CA GLN A 20 -9.04 -3.72 -7.85
C GLN A 20 -9.39 -3.80 -6.36
N LYS A 21 -9.54 -5.01 -5.81
CA LYS A 21 -9.86 -5.20 -4.38
C LYS A 21 -8.77 -4.66 -3.46
N ALA A 22 -7.51 -4.88 -3.81
CA ALA A 22 -6.36 -4.33 -3.09
C ALA A 22 -6.37 -2.80 -3.11
N PHE A 23 -6.59 -2.20 -4.28
CA PHE A 23 -6.73 -0.75 -4.40
C PHE A 23 -7.87 -0.21 -3.53
N ASP A 24 -9.05 -0.84 -3.58
CA ASP A 24 -10.22 -0.43 -2.81
C ASP A 24 -9.97 -0.53 -1.29
N ALA A 25 -9.29 -1.60 -0.84
CA ALA A 25 -8.90 -1.78 0.55
C ALA A 25 -7.98 -0.65 1.04
N GLY A 26 -7.02 -0.24 0.22
CA GLY A 26 -6.16 0.90 0.53
C GLY A 26 -6.91 2.23 0.53
N VAL A 27 -7.79 2.47 -0.45
CA VAL A 27 -8.60 3.71 -0.53
C VAL A 27 -9.50 3.87 0.68
N ALA A 28 -10.09 2.78 1.18
CA ALA A 28 -10.97 2.79 2.35
C ALA A 28 -10.28 3.29 3.64
N ARG A 29 -8.94 3.31 3.70
CA ARG A 29 -8.17 3.82 4.85
C ARG A 29 -8.08 5.34 4.90
N ILE A 30 -8.43 6.03 3.82
CA ILE A 30 -8.39 7.50 3.76
C ILE A 30 -9.81 7.99 3.41
N PRO A 31 -10.63 8.38 4.40
CA PRO A 31 -12.05 8.71 4.18
C PRO A 31 -12.27 9.82 3.14
N GLU A 32 -11.45 10.86 3.16
CA GLU A 32 -11.48 11.97 2.20
C GLU A 32 -11.21 11.49 0.78
N LEU A 33 -10.43 10.42 0.66
CA LEU A 33 -10.07 9.80 -0.60
C LEU A 33 -11.17 8.87 -1.10
N ALA A 34 -11.73 8.04 -0.22
CA ALA A 34 -12.87 7.17 -0.50
C ALA A 34 -14.10 7.96 -0.95
N ALA A 35 -14.35 9.13 -0.34
CA ALA A 35 -15.42 10.04 -0.73
C ALA A 35 -15.33 10.50 -2.19
N ARG A 36 -14.12 10.55 -2.76
CA ARG A 36 -13.88 10.95 -4.16
C ARG A 36 -14.14 9.84 -5.17
N LYS A 37 -14.46 8.61 -4.71
CA LYS A 37 -14.74 7.43 -5.54
C LYS A 37 -13.71 7.26 -6.66
N PRO A 38 -12.42 7.14 -6.31
CA PRO A 38 -11.36 7.04 -7.29
C PRO A 38 -11.54 5.79 -8.15
N VAL A 39 -11.30 5.95 -9.45
CA VAL A 39 -11.29 4.83 -10.39
C VAL A 39 -9.89 4.24 -10.39
N PHE A 40 -9.79 2.95 -10.10
CA PHE A 40 -8.56 2.22 -10.31
C PHE A 40 -8.32 2.08 -11.81
N SER A 41 -7.11 2.42 -12.25
CA SER A 41 -6.65 2.14 -13.59
C SER A 41 -5.50 1.16 -13.48
N PHE A 42 -5.70 -0.05 -13.98
CA PHE A 42 -4.66 -1.07 -13.97
C PHE A 42 -3.51 -0.62 -14.87
N GLN A 43 -2.31 -0.50 -14.31
CA GLN A 43 -1.13 -0.09 -15.05
C GLN A 43 -0.14 -1.25 -15.11
N GLU A 44 -0.01 -1.87 -16.29
CA GLU A 44 1.01 -2.90 -16.53
C GLU A 44 2.44 -2.35 -16.35
N ASN A 45 2.63 -1.05 -16.64
CA ASN A 45 3.88 -0.33 -16.46
C ASN A 45 3.62 1.00 -15.73
N THR A 46 3.41 0.94 -14.42
CA THR A 46 3.42 2.16 -13.62
C THR A 46 4.80 2.82 -13.76
N SER A 47 4.84 4.06 -14.28
CA SER A 47 6.08 4.79 -14.42
C SER A 47 6.71 5.05 -13.04
N TYR A 48 7.94 4.56 -12.85
CA TYR A 48 8.76 4.85 -11.67
C TYR A 48 8.87 6.34 -11.39
N GLU A 49 8.90 7.18 -12.44
CA GLU A 49 8.96 8.62 -12.29
C GLU A 49 7.69 9.18 -11.63
N THR A 50 6.52 8.67 -12.00
CA THR A 50 5.24 9.07 -11.41
C THR A 50 5.14 8.66 -9.94
N VAL A 51 5.65 7.47 -9.60
CA VAL A 51 5.74 6.99 -8.21
C VAL A 51 6.69 7.87 -7.40
N ASN A 52 7.89 8.13 -7.93
CA ASN A 52 8.88 8.98 -7.26
C ASN A 52 8.34 10.41 -7.03
N ARG A 53 7.66 11.00 -8.02
CA ARG A 53 7.02 12.31 -7.87
C ARG A 53 5.94 12.34 -6.79
N ALA A 54 5.15 11.26 -6.69
CA ALA A 54 4.16 11.11 -5.63
C ALA A 54 4.79 10.94 -4.24
N LEU A 55 5.92 10.23 -4.15
CA LEU A 55 6.68 10.12 -2.89
C LEU A 55 7.26 11.47 -2.47
N GLN A 56 7.87 12.21 -3.41
CA GLN A 56 8.44 13.53 -3.15
C GLN A 56 7.39 14.52 -2.62
N SER A 57 6.20 14.56 -3.23
CA SER A 57 5.13 15.45 -2.74
C SER A 57 4.60 15.07 -1.36
N LEU A 58 4.71 13.80 -0.97
CA LEU A 58 4.32 13.32 0.35
C LEU A 58 5.41 13.56 1.41
N THR A 59 6.68 13.69 1.02
CA THR A 59 7.77 13.99 1.96
C THR A 59 7.56 15.32 2.68
N ASP A 60 7.01 16.32 1.97
CA ASP A 60 6.69 17.65 2.51
C ASP A 60 5.38 17.67 3.31
N ALA A 61 4.63 16.57 3.35
CA ALA A 61 3.38 16.47 4.07
C ALA A 61 3.60 16.28 5.58
N SER A 62 2.57 16.64 6.36
CA SER A 62 2.57 16.37 7.81
C SER A 62 2.73 14.88 8.12
N PHE A 63 3.32 14.55 9.27
CA PHE A 63 3.51 13.16 9.70
C PHE A 63 2.21 12.35 9.66
N LYS A 64 1.09 12.94 10.08
CA LYS A 64 -0.23 12.30 10.08
C LYS A 64 -0.70 11.89 8.68
N ILE A 65 -0.38 12.69 7.66
CA ILE A 65 -0.69 12.35 6.26
C ILE A 65 0.19 11.18 5.81
N LYS A 66 1.48 11.22 6.12
CA LYS A 66 2.43 10.15 5.77
C LYS A 66 2.04 8.82 6.42
N GLU A 67 1.69 8.85 7.70
CA GLU A 67 1.16 7.70 8.44
C GLU A 67 -0.11 7.13 7.79
N SER A 68 -1.08 7.97 7.47
CA SER A 68 -2.31 7.53 6.79
C SER A 68 -2.04 6.91 5.41
N VAL A 69 -1.06 7.44 4.67
CA VAL A 69 -0.66 6.87 3.38
C VAL A 69 0.03 5.51 3.55
N VAL A 70 0.95 5.36 4.51
CA VAL A 70 1.59 4.07 4.78
C VAL A 70 0.58 3.03 5.25
N ASP A 71 -0.36 3.41 6.11
CA ASP A 71 -1.46 2.55 6.56
C ASP A 71 -2.36 2.11 5.38
N ALA A 72 -2.69 3.02 4.47
CA ALA A 72 -3.43 2.71 3.26
C ALA A 72 -2.65 1.77 2.32
N CYS A 73 -1.35 2.03 2.12
CA CYS A 73 -0.48 1.19 1.30
C CYS A 73 -0.38 -0.22 1.86
N ALA A 74 -0.34 -0.36 3.18
CA ALA A 74 -0.36 -1.65 3.82
C ALA A 74 -1.67 -2.38 3.61
N HIS A 75 -2.82 -1.76 3.89
CA HIS A 75 -4.11 -2.42 3.65
C HIS A 75 -4.32 -2.81 2.19
N CYS A 76 -3.70 -2.09 1.26
CA CYS A 76 -3.62 -2.49 -0.14
C CYS A 76 -2.80 -3.79 -0.30
N ALA A 77 -1.57 -3.82 0.21
CA ALA A 77 -0.70 -4.99 0.13
C ALA A 77 -1.25 -6.23 0.87
N PHE A 78 -1.97 -6.06 1.98
CA PHE A 78 -2.52 -7.15 2.79
C PHE A 78 -3.94 -7.58 2.37
N ALA A 79 -4.50 -7.02 1.29
CA ALA A 79 -5.93 -7.16 0.97
C ALA A 79 -6.37 -8.59 0.66
N ASP A 80 -5.48 -9.41 0.10
CA ASP A 80 -5.74 -10.82 -0.24
C ASP A 80 -5.29 -11.80 0.85
N GLN A 81 -4.93 -11.28 2.04
CA GLN A 81 -4.40 -12.02 3.18
C GLN A 81 -3.07 -12.73 2.91
N THR A 82 -2.41 -12.47 1.77
CA THR A 82 -1.14 -13.09 1.38
C THR A 82 -0.18 -12.02 0.89
N VAL A 83 0.77 -11.61 1.72
CA VAL A 83 1.80 -10.66 1.29
C VAL A 83 2.94 -11.39 0.61
N THR A 84 3.12 -11.11 -0.67
CA THR A 84 4.29 -11.52 -1.44
C THR A 84 5.55 -10.80 -0.95
N PHE A 85 6.71 -11.36 -1.26
CA PHE A 85 7.98 -10.73 -0.94
C PHE A 85 8.10 -9.35 -1.60
N GLU A 86 7.64 -9.25 -2.85
CA GLU A 86 7.65 -8.03 -3.66
C GLU A 86 6.76 -6.93 -3.04
N GLU A 87 5.56 -7.27 -2.59
CA GLU A 87 4.66 -6.32 -1.92
C GLU A 87 5.22 -5.83 -0.58
N GLY A 88 5.81 -6.75 0.20
CA GLY A 88 6.45 -6.44 1.48
C GLY A 88 7.64 -5.48 1.30
N GLU A 89 8.49 -5.73 0.30
CA GLU A 89 9.63 -4.87 0.00
C GLU A 89 9.19 -3.52 -0.58
N LEU A 90 8.19 -3.50 -1.46
CA LEU A 90 7.65 -2.24 -1.99
C LEU A 90 7.05 -1.38 -0.86
N LEU A 91 6.30 -1.99 0.06
CA LEU A 91 5.76 -1.30 1.24
C LEU A 91 6.88 -0.77 2.16
N ARG A 92 7.94 -1.56 2.37
CA ARG A 92 9.12 -1.15 3.13
C ARG A 92 9.84 0.05 2.49
N VAL A 93 9.99 0.06 1.17
CA VAL A 93 10.57 1.18 0.42
C VAL A 93 9.71 2.43 0.57
N VAL A 94 8.39 2.32 0.48
CA VAL A 94 7.47 3.46 0.70
C VAL A 94 7.59 4.00 2.12
N ALA A 95 7.60 3.13 3.13
CA ALA A 95 7.76 3.53 4.53
C ALA A 95 9.09 4.26 4.78
N LEU A 96 10.19 3.74 4.21
CA LEU A 96 11.51 4.37 4.28
C LEU A 96 11.52 5.75 3.60
N ALA A 97 10.94 5.85 2.39
CA ALA A 97 10.87 7.10 1.63
C ALA A 97 10.07 8.19 2.37
N LEU A 98 8.99 7.81 3.05
CA LEU A 98 8.15 8.73 3.82
C LEU A 98 8.66 8.99 5.25
N GLN A 99 9.76 8.33 5.66
CA GLN A 99 10.29 8.36 7.03
C GLN A 99 9.19 8.06 8.06
N CYS A 100 8.38 7.04 7.76
CA CYS A 100 7.24 6.63 8.58
C CYS A 100 7.40 5.14 8.92
N PRO A 101 7.21 4.73 10.18
CA PRO A 101 7.35 3.33 10.55
C PRO A 101 6.30 2.47 9.84
N LEU A 102 6.67 1.23 9.52
CA LEU A 102 5.71 0.23 9.08
C LEU A 102 4.73 -0.09 10.22
N PRO A 103 3.43 -0.12 9.96
CA PRO A 103 2.46 -0.54 10.97
C PRO A 103 2.73 -1.99 11.43
N PRO A 104 2.31 -2.36 12.66
CA PRO A 104 2.54 -3.70 13.19
C PRO A 104 1.65 -4.72 12.48
N PHE A 105 2.18 -5.39 11.46
CA PHE A 105 1.44 -6.41 10.68
C PHE A 105 1.60 -7.84 11.21
N ILE A 106 2.51 -8.04 12.15
CA ILE A 106 2.73 -9.34 12.79
C ILE A 106 1.79 -9.42 13.99
N ARG A 107 0.71 -10.21 13.89
CA ARG A 107 0.25 -10.92 15.09
C ARG A 107 1.24 -12.05 15.30
N PRO A 108 2.08 -12.04 16.34
CA PRO A 108 2.87 -13.22 16.64
C PRO A 108 1.87 -14.37 16.85
N SER A 109 2.01 -15.45 16.08
CA SER A 109 1.45 -16.74 16.49
C SER A 109 1.95 -17.00 17.90
N PRO A 110 1.10 -17.41 18.87
CA PRO A 110 1.62 -17.90 20.14
C PRO A 110 2.65 -18.99 19.81
N LEU A 111 3.83 -18.91 20.44
CA LEU A 111 4.82 -19.97 20.36
C LEU A 111 4.12 -21.27 20.77
N PRO A 112 4.32 -22.40 20.05
CA PRO A 112 3.85 -23.68 20.55
C PRO A 112 4.47 -23.88 21.93
N ASP A 113 3.62 -24.04 22.95
CA ASP A 113 4.04 -24.35 24.31
C ASP A 113 4.98 -25.55 24.23
N ALA A 114 6.24 -25.32 24.62
CA ALA A 114 7.22 -26.38 24.74
C ALA A 114 6.77 -27.28 25.90
N ALA A 115 6.13 -28.39 25.55
CA ALA A 115 5.82 -29.50 26.43
C ALA A 115 7.09 -30.27 26.82
#